data_AF-A0A434EZE5-F1
#
_entry.id   AF-A0A434EZE5-F1
#
_cell.length_a   1.000
_cell.length_b   1.000
_cell.length_c   1.000
_cell.angle_alpha   90.00
_cell.angle_beta   90.00
_cell.angle_gamma   90.00
#
_symmetry.space_group_name_H-M   'P 1'
#
loop_
_entity.id
_entity.type
_entity.pdbx_description
1 polymer ?
#
loop_
_entity_poly.entity_id
_entity_poly.type
_entity_poly.pdbx_seq_one_letter_code
_entity_poly.pdbx_strand_id
1 'polypeptide(L)'
;GRTGKKSLGLLQTYQPDHPVMRAIVSGDSEAFYEREIAERERAALPPFGRLAGIIVSAATRAEAESHARGLRRAAPQASDLFVLGPAEAPLSLIGGRHRFRLLVQGERRADMQGFIRAMLANGPKLRGSVRVQVDIDPQSFL
;
A
#
# COMPACT_ATOMS: atom_id res chain seq x y z
N GLY A 1 25.84 21.24 -1.67
CA GLY A 1 24.96 20.24 -2.31
C GLY A 1 25.72 18.96 -2.63
N ARG A 2 25.16 18.06 -3.46
CA ARG A 2 25.65 16.67 -3.67
C ARG A 2 27.16 16.50 -3.93
N THR A 3 27.87 17.51 -4.40
CA THR A 3 29.33 17.51 -4.66
C THR A 3 30.14 18.32 -3.64
N GLY A 4 29.57 18.67 -2.49
CA GLY A 4 30.20 19.51 -1.46
C GLY A 4 30.27 21.01 -1.77
N LYS A 5 29.91 21.43 -2.99
CA LYS A 5 29.93 22.84 -3.40
C LYS A 5 28.67 23.60 -2.97
N LYS A 6 28.77 24.93 -2.85
CA LYS A 6 27.62 25.81 -2.64
C LYS A 6 26.60 25.61 -3.76
N SER A 7 25.35 25.35 -3.39
CA SER A 7 24.27 25.05 -4.33
C SER A 7 22.96 25.53 -3.72
N LEU A 8 22.09 26.13 -4.53
CA LEU A 8 20.74 26.51 -4.13
C LEU A 8 19.76 25.42 -4.60
N GLY A 9 18.99 24.86 -3.67
CA GLY A 9 17.83 24.03 -3.97
C GLY A 9 16.56 24.82 -3.63
N LEU A 10 15.57 24.78 -4.52
CA LEU A 10 14.28 25.40 -4.31
C LEU A 10 13.24 24.29 -4.10
N LEU A 11 12.37 24.47 -3.10
CA LEU A 11 11.25 23.57 -2.81
C LEU A 11 9.96 24.33 -3.04
N GLN A 12 9.16 23.88 -4.01
CA GLN A 12 7.86 24.47 -4.31
C GLN A 12 6.77 23.54 -3.82
N THR A 13 5.89 24.06 -2.96
CA THR A 13 4.77 23.31 -2.38
C THR A 13 3.59 24.23 -2.12
N TYR A 14 2.39 23.67 -2.15
CA TYR A 14 1.17 24.35 -1.71
C TYR A 14 1.05 24.40 -0.18
N GLN A 15 1.87 23.66 0.56
CA GLN A 15 1.84 23.62 2.03
C GLN A 15 3.24 23.92 2.63
N PRO A 16 3.72 25.17 2.54
CA PRO A 16 5.04 25.55 3.04
C PRO A 16 5.19 25.37 4.55
N ASP A 17 4.10 25.51 5.30
CA ASP A 17 4.10 25.42 6.76
C ASP A 17 3.96 23.99 7.31
N HIS A 18 3.80 22.99 6.44
CA HIS A 18 3.68 21.61 6.87
C HIS A 18 4.95 21.18 7.65
N PRO A 19 4.83 20.50 8.81
CA PRO A 19 5.99 20.18 9.67
C PRO A 19 7.15 19.50 8.94
N VAL A 20 6.85 18.55 8.04
CA VAL A 20 7.86 17.90 7.17
C VAL A 20 8.59 18.89 6.28
N MET A 21 7.89 19.87 5.70
CA MET A 21 8.50 20.86 4.81
C MET A 21 9.41 21.81 5.59
N ARG A 22 9.00 22.21 6.80
CA ARG A 22 9.84 23.01 7.70
C ARG A 22 11.11 22.25 8.11
N ALA A 23 10.99 20.97 8.45
CA ALA A 23 12.13 20.12 8.78
C ALA A 23 13.13 20.02 7.60
N ILE A 24 12.63 19.76 6.38
CA ILE A 24 13.46 19.69 5.16
C ILE A 24 14.21 21.02 4.92
N VAL A 25 13.54 22.16 5.03
CA VAL A 25 14.15 23.49 4.79
C VAL A 25 15.18 23.83 5.87
N SER A 26 14.93 23.45 7.12
CA SER A 26 15.85 23.68 8.24
C SER A 26 17.09 22.78 8.20
N GLY A 27 17.05 21.67 7.47
CA GLY A 27 18.09 20.64 7.48
C GLY A 27 18.06 19.73 8.71
N ASP A 28 17.05 19.86 9.56
CA ASP A 28 16.86 19.02 10.75
C ASP A 28 16.23 17.67 10.36
N SER A 29 17.08 16.70 10.07
CA SER A 29 16.67 15.34 9.75
C SER A 29 16.07 14.58 10.93
N GLU A 30 16.42 14.96 12.16
CA GLU A 30 15.97 14.26 13.38
C GLU A 30 14.52 14.64 13.68
N ALA A 31 14.20 15.93 13.66
CA ALA A 31 12.81 16.40 13.80
C ALA A 31 11.88 15.82 12.72
N PHE A 32 12.38 15.63 11.49
CA PHE A 32 11.64 14.91 10.45
C PHE A 32 11.36 13.47 10.86
N TYR A 33 12.40 12.75 11.31
CA TYR A 33 12.29 11.33 11.65
C TYR A 33 11.36 11.09 12.84
N GLU A 34 11.51 11.84 13.93
CA GLU A 34 10.68 11.73 15.13
C GLU A 34 9.19 11.93 14.82
N ARG A 35 8.87 12.89 13.94
CA ARG A 35 7.49 13.15 13.54
C ARG A 35 6.94 12.00 12.69
N GLU A 36 7.69 11.62 11.67
CA GLU A 36 7.29 10.61 10.70
C GLU A 36 7.16 9.21 11.32
N ILE A 37 8.00 8.87 12.29
CA ILE A 37 7.96 7.58 12.97
C ILE A 37 6.75 7.49 13.91
N ALA A 38 6.43 8.58 14.63
CA ALA A 38 5.27 8.64 15.51
C ALA A 38 3.94 8.56 14.74
N GLU A 39 3.83 9.17 13.56
CA GLU A 39 2.65 9.02 12.69
C GLU A 39 2.48 7.56 12.22
N ARG A 40 3.57 6.91 11.82
CA ARG A 40 3.53 5.50 11.39
C ARG A 40 3.11 4.57 12.51
N GLU A 41 3.61 4.80 13.72
CA GLU A 41 3.25 4.00 14.90
C GLU A 41 1.75 4.09 15.19
N ARG A 42 1.21 5.32 15.24
CA ARG A 42 -0.23 5.54 15.46
C ARG A 42 -1.11 4.93 14.38
N ALA A 43 -0.62 4.92 13.13
CA ALA A 43 -1.34 4.34 12.01
C ALA A 43 -1.09 2.84 11.82
N ALA A 44 -0.31 2.19 12.71
CA ALA A 44 0.13 0.80 12.55
C ALA A 44 0.71 0.52 11.15
N LEU A 45 1.50 1.45 10.63
CA LEU A 45 2.22 1.32 9.36
C LEU A 45 3.62 0.73 9.63
N PRO A 46 4.26 0.10 8.63
CA PRO A 46 5.63 -0.39 8.77
C PRO A 46 6.57 0.73 9.24
N PRO A 47 7.45 0.48 10.24
CA PRO A 47 7.83 -0.84 10.78
C PRO A 47 6.99 -1.34 11.99
N PHE A 48 5.92 -0.64 12.37
CA PHE A 48 5.09 -0.97 13.55
C PHE A 48 3.93 -1.90 13.23
N GLY A 49 3.50 -1.94 11.97
CA GLY A 49 2.58 -2.93 11.43
C GLY A 49 3.12 -3.63 10.19
N ARG A 50 2.28 -4.43 9.56
CA ARG A 50 2.56 -5.14 8.30
C ARG A 50 1.58 -4.72 7.24
N LEU A 51 2.05 -4.68 6.00
CA LEU A 51 1.21 -4.41 4.85
C LEU A 51 1.41 -5.47 3.79
N ALA A 52 0.33 -5.83 3.11
CA ALA A 52 0.41 -6.64 1.91
C ALA A 52 -0.52 -6.08 0.83
N GLY A 53 0.04 -5.83 -0.34
CA GLY A 53 -0.72 -5.45 -1.52
C GLY A 53 -1.20 -6.69 -2.26
N ILE A 54 -2.46 -6.68 -2.70
CA ILE A 54 -2.99 -7.70 -3.60
C ILE A 54 -3.52 -6.99 -4.84
N ILE A 55 -2.95 -7.29 -6.00
CA ILE A 55 -3.37 -6.73 -7.28
C ILE A 55 -4.11 -7.81 -8.06
N VAL A 56 -5.36 -7.51 -8.40
CA VAL A 56 -6.18 -8.28 -9.32
C VAL A 56 -6.19 -7.57 -10.66
N SER A 57 -5.82 -8.27 -11.73
CA SER A 57 -5.90 -7.72 -13.09
C SER A 57 -6.70 -8.62 -14.02
N ALA A 58 -7.41 -8.03 -14.98
CA ALA A 58 -8.17 -8.75 -16.00
C ALA A 58 -8.29 -7.92 -17.29
N ALA A 59 -8.72 -8.55 -18.38
CA ALA A 59 -8.98 -7.92 -19.67
C ALA A 59 -10.16 -6.94 -19.61
N THR A 60 -11.12 -7.15 -18.70
CA THR A 60 -12.23 -6.23 -18.47
C THR A 60 -12.23 -5.73 -17.03
N ARG A 61 -12.71 -4.49 -16.85
CA ARG A 61 -12.90 -3.87 -15.53
C ARG A 61 -13.80 -4.73 -14.64
N ALA A 62 -14.92 -5.21 -15.18
CA ALA A 62 -15.91 -6.00 -14.45
C ALA A 62 -15.33 -7.32 -13.92
N GLU A 63 -14.51 -8.02 -14.71
CA GLU A 63 -13.84 -9.25 -14.27
C GLU A 63 -12.87 -8.98 -13.10
N ALA A 64 -12.03 -7.95 -13.23
CA ALA A 64 -11.05 -7.61 -12.20
C ALA A 64 -11.74 -7.19 -10.89
N GLU A 65 -12.75 -6.32 -10.99
CA GLU A 65 -13.50 -5.82 -9.83
C GLU A 65 -14.29 -6.92 -9.13
N SER A 66 -15.02 -7.75 -9.90
CA SER A 66 -15.80 -8.86 -9.35
C SER A 66 -14.92 -9.84 -8.60
N HIS A 67 -13.77 -10.20 -9.19
CA HIS A 67 -12.83 -11.11 -8.54
C HIS A 67 -12.20 -10.49 -7.27
N ALA A 68 -11.83 -9.20 -7.30
CA ALA A 68 -11.31 -8.50 -6.13
C ALA A 68 -12.35 -8.40 -4.99
N ARG A 69 -13.62 -8.15 -5.31
CA ARG A 69 -14.73 -8.19 -4.33
C ARG A 69 -14.94 -9.60 -3.78
N GLY A 70 -14.82 -10.63 -4.62
CA GLY A 70 -14.88 -12.02 -4.20
C GLY A 70 -13.78 -12.38 -3.21
N LEU A 71 -12.54 -11.95 -3.47
CA LEU A 71 -11.41 -12.11 -2.54
C LEU A 71 -11.68 -11.42 -1.20
N ARG A 72 -12.16 -10.17 -1.21
CA ARG A 72 -12.51 -9.46 0.04
C ARG A 72 -13.56 -10.21 0.86
N ARG A 73 -14.59 -10.77 0.22
CA ARG A 73 -15.64 -11.54 0.91
C ARG A 73 -15.13 -12.86 1.48
N ALA A 74 -14.09 -13.43 0.88
CA ALA A 74 -13.45 -14.66 1.34
C ALA A 74 -12.36 -14.42 2.42
N ALA A 75 -12.13 -13.16 2.80
CA ALA A 75 -11.20 -12.83 3.87
C ALA A 75 -11.63 -13.51 5.17
N PRO A 76 -10.73 -14.27 5.84
CA PRO A 76 -11.01 -14.82 7.16
C PRO A 76 -11.36 -13.72 8.16
N GLN A 77 -12.12 -14.08 9.20
CA GLN A 77 -12.27 -13.19 10.35
C GLN A 77 -10.94 -13.19 11.13
N ALA A 78 -10.41 -12.00 11.38
CA ALA A 78 -9.20 -11.79 12.17
C ALA A 78 -9.37 -10.49 12.97
N SER A 79 -8.86 -10.47 14.20
CA SER A 79 -8.93 -9.29 15.07
C SER A 79 -7.78 -8.32 14.83
N ASP A 80 -6.70 -8.79 14.23
CA ASP A 80 -5.40 -8.13 14.08
C ASP A 80 -5.07 -7.80 12.61
N LEU A 81 -5.96 -8.13 11.67
CA LEU A 81 -5.81 -7.92 10.22
C LEU A 81 -7.08 -7.32 9.61
N PHE A 82 -6.88 -6.30 8.78
CA PHE A 82 -7.92 -5.56 8.08
C PHE A 82 -7.68 -5.61 6.57
N VAL A 83 -8.75 -5.80 5.80
CA VAL A 83 -8.71 -5.75 4.33
C VAL A 83 -9.38 -4.47 3.84
N LEU A 84 -8.59 -3.59 3.25
CA LEU A 84 -9.03 -2.33 2.66
C LEU A 84 -9.26 -2.49 1.14
N GLY A 85 -10.26 -1.77 0.62
CA GLY A 85 -10.69 -1.83 -0.78
C GLY A 85 -11.86 -2.82 -1.01
N PRO A 86 -11.98 -3.43 -2.20
CA PRO A 86 -11.13 -3.20 -3.37
C PRO A 86 -11.28 -1.77 -3.92
N ALA A 87 -10.21 -1.23 -4.47
CA ALA A 87 -10.20 0.06 -5.16
C ALA A 87 -9.48 -0.07 -6.50
N GLU A 88 -9.68 0.86 -7.43
CA GLU A 88 -8.83 0.94 -8.62
C GLU A 88 -7.36 1.13 -8.19
N ALA A 89 -6.44 0.44 -8.87
CA ALA A 89 -5.03 0.69 -8.65
C ALA A 89 -4.67 2.12 -9.15
N PRO A 90 -3.66 2.78 -8.57
CA PRO A 90 -3.22 4.12 -9.01
C PRO A 90 -2.97 4.21 -10.52
N LEU A 91 -2.45 3.12 -11.11
CA LEU A 91 -2.44 2.89 -12.55
C LEU A 91 -3.49 1.82 -12.88
N SER A 92 -4.71 2.25 -13.20
CA SER A 92 -5.87 1.39 -13.35
C SER A 92 -5.88 0.57 -14.65
N LEU A 93 -5.05 0.93 -15.65
CA LEU A 93 -4.88 0.20 -16.92
C LEU A 93 -3.39 0.07 -17.26
N ILE A 94 -2.87 -1.16 -17.37
CA ILE A 94 -1.50 -1.43 -17.81
C ILE A 94 -1.52 -2.58 -18.83
N GLY A 95 -0.92 -2.36 -20.00
CA GLY A 95 -0.87 -3.37 -21.06
C GLY A 95 -2.25 -3.89 -21.48
N GLY A 96 -3.25 -3.00 -21.52
CA GLY A 96 -4.64 -3.34 -21.84
C GLY A 96 -5.40 -4.10 -20.75
N ARG A 97 -4.86 -4.20 -19.53
CA ARG A 97 -5.47 -4.93 -18.42
C ARG A 97 -5.90 -3.98 -17.30
N HIS A 98 -7.15 -4.10 -16.87
CA HIS A 98 -7.70 -3.34 -15.76
C HIS A 98 -7.19 -3.89 -14.43
N ARG A 99 -6.84 -3.01 -13.49
CA ARG A 99 -6.22 -3.35 -12.21
C ARG A 99 -7.04 -2.85 -11.02
N PHE A 100 -7.37 -3.76 -10.11
CA PHE A 100 -7.95 -3.49 -8.80
C PHE A 100 -6.98 -3.92 -7.71
N ARG A 101 -6.96 -3.19 -6.61
CA ARG A 101 -6.10 -3.48 -5.46
C ARG A 101 -6.92 -3.74 -4.20
N LEU A 102 -6.41 -4.66 -3.39
CA LEU A 102 -6.74 -4.78 -1.98
C LEU A 102 -5.46 -4.51 -1.19
N LEU A 103 -5.61 -3.92 0.00
CA LEU A 103 -4.52 -3.74 0.94
C LEU A 103 -4.88 -4.49 2.21
N VAL A 104 -4.04 -5.44 2.61
CA VAL A 104 -4.15 -6.09 3.91
C VAL A 104 -3.21 -5.38 4.87
N GLN A 105 -3.73 -4.91 5.99
CA GLN A 105 -2.98 -4.21 7.02
C GLN A 105 -3.20 -4.91 8.36
N GLY A 106 -2.14 -5.07 9.14
CA GLY A 106 -2.29 -5.61 10.48
C GLY A 106 -1.12 -5.30 11.40
N GLU A 107 -1.22 -5.80 12.62
CA GLU A 107 -0.17 -5.66 13.61
C GLU A 107 1.11 -6.39 13.20
N ARG A 108 2.25 -6.00 13.78
CA ARG A 108 3.56 -6.61 13.47
C ARG A 108 3.60 -8.12 13.68
N ARG A 109 2.84 -8.64 14.64
CA ARG A 109 2.80 -10.07 15.00
C ARG A 109 1.75 -10.87 14.23
N ALA A 110 0.91 -10.21 13.45
CA ALA A 110 -0.17 -10.87 12.72
C ALA A 110 0.37 -11.87 11.69
N ASP A 111 -0.32 -13.01 11.56
CA ASP A 111 -0.03 -14.01 10.53
C ASP A 111 -0.58 -13.58 9.16
N MET A 112 0.06 -12.56 8.59
CA MET A 112 -0.27 -11.99 7.28
C MET A 112 -0.26 -13.06 6.17
N GLN A 113 0.69 -14.00 6.22
CA GLN A 113 0.89 -14.99 5.17
C GLN A 113 -0.19 -16.08 5.25
N GLY A 114 -0.49 -16.60 6.45
CA GLY A 114 -1.57 -17.56 6.65
C GLY A 114 -2.93 -16.95 6.30
N PHE A 115 -3.17 -15.71 6.71
CA PHE A 115 -4.39 -14.98 6.36
C PHE A 115 -4.59 -14.85 4.84
N ILE A 116 -3.56 -14.40 4.11
CA ILE A 116 -3.65 -14.23 2.65
C ILE A 116 -3.82 -15.59 1.95
N ARG A 117 -3.10 -16.63 2.40
CA ARG A 117 -3.27 -18.00 1.86
C ARG A 117 -4.71 -18.49 2.03
N ALA A 118 -5.29 -18.31 3.21
CA ALA A 118 -6.67 -18.69 3.48
C ALA A 118 -7.65 -17.87 2.63
N MET A 119 -7.45 -16.56 2.50
CA MET A 119 -8.27 -15.69 1.66
C MET A 119 -8.24 -16.12 0.18
N LEU A 120 -7.07 -16.46 -0.36
CA LEU A 120 -6.92 -16.94 -1.73
C LEU A 120 -7.51 -18.35 -1.92
N ALA A 121 -7.39 -19.22 -0.92
CA ALA A 121 -7.92 -20.58 -0.97
C ALA A 121 -9.47 -20.61 -0.97
N ASN A 122 -10.07 -19.77 -0.11
CA ASN A 122 -11.53 -19.62 0.03
C ASN A 122 -12.15 -18.71 -1.05
N GLY A 123 -11.31 -17.94 -1.74
CA GLY A 123 -11.71 -16.99 -2.77
C GLY A 123 -12.22 -17.64 -4.06
N PRO A 124 -12.76 -16.81 -4.97
CA PRO A 124 -13.14 -17.28 -6.30
C PRO A 124 -11.92 -17.87 -7.04
N LYS A 125 -12.12 -18.99 -7.75
CA LYS A 125 -11.06 -19.57 -8.58
C LYS A 125 -10.69 -18.61 -9.72
N LEU A 126 -9.41 -18.59 -10.07
CA LEU A 126 -8.91 -17.86 -11.24
C LEU A 126 -9.57 -18.42 -12.50
N ARG A 127 -10.18 -17.55 -13.30
CA ARG A 127 -10.86 -17.91 -14.55
C ARG A 127 -10.59 -16.85 -15.62
N GLY A 128 -10.61 -17.29 -16.87
CA GLY A 128 -10.46 -16.42 -18.03
C GLY A 128 -9.18 -15.60 -17.97
N SER A 129 -9.33 -14.28 -18.05
CA SER A 129 -8.19 -13.36 -18.13
C SER A 129 -7.64 -12.93 -16.76
N VAL A 130 -8.24 -13.37 -15.64
CA VAL A 130 -7.91 -12.89 -14.29
C VAL A 130 -6.53 -13.35 -13.84
N ARG A 131 -5.74 -12.42 -13.28
CA ARG A 131 -4.47 -12.69 -12.61
C ARG A 131 -4.45 -12.01 -11.24
N VAL A 132 -3.92 -12.69 -10.25
CA VAL A 132 -3.76 -12.18 -8.88
C VAL A 132 -2.28 -12.18 -8.53
N GLN A 133 -1.77 -11.05 -8.08
CA GLN A 133 -0.41 -10.87 -7.58
C GLN A 133 -0.48 -10.41 -6.11
N VAL A 134 0.39 -10.98 -5.29
CA VAL A 134 0.53 -10.62 -3.88
C VAL A 134 1.93 -10.06 -3.67
N ASP A 135 2.03 -8.94 -2.97
CA ASP A 135 3.28 -8.32 -2.55
C ASP A 135 3.24 -8.12 -1.04
N ILE A 136 4.21 -8.71 -0.34
CA ILE A 136 4.30 -8.68 1.13
C ILE A 136 5.33 -7.63 1.52
N ASP A 137 4.94 -6.75 2.44
CA ASP A 137 5.76 -5.64 2.93
C ASP A 137 6.33 -4.78 1.78
N PRO A 138 5.47 -4.29 0.84
CA PRO A 138 5.93 -3.57 -0.33
C PRO A 138 6.56 -2.23 0.03
N GLN A 139 7.68 -1.89 -0.64
CA GLN A 139 8.33 -0.57 -0.51
C GLN A 139 7.56 0.54 -1.24
N SER A 140 6.78 0.16 -2.25
CA SER A 140 5.95 1.08 -3.05
C SER A 140 4.62 0.42 -3.38
N PHE A 141 3.56 1.23 -3.40
CA PHE A 141 2.22 0.79 -3.76
C PHE A 141 1.77 1.30 -5.15
N LEU A 142 2.73 1.71 -5.99
CA LEU A 142 2.52 2.14 -7.38
C LEU A 142 2.40 0.93 -8.33
#